data_AF-A0A7J0EN21-F1
#
_entry.id   AF-A0A7J0EN21-F1
#
_cell.length_a   1.000
_cell.length_b   1.000
_cell.length_c   1.000
_cell.angle_alpha   90.00
_cell.angle_beta   90.00
_cell.angle_gamma   90.00
#
_symmetry.space_group_name_H-M   'P 1'
#
loop_
_entity.id
_entity.type
_entity.pdbx_description
1 polymer ?
#
loop_
_entity_poly.entity_id
_entity_poly.type
_entity_poly.pdbx_seq_one_letter_code
_entity_poly.pdbx_strand_id
1 'polypeptide(L)'
;MPPFSSAAAHRPSPLRRRRTTSTPPRKWRSMEDVMRSSKYAVAEHDDYSRAVCKRCGSGDRDEELLLCDRCDGGFHMLCLRPIVVRIPIGSWVFNHGPELQNGDTN
;
A
#
# COMPACT_ATOMS: atom_id res chain seq x y z
N MET A 1 -44.33 -67.61 -47.16
CA MET A 1 -44.73 -66.20 -47.34
C MET A 1 -44.11 -65.38 -46.20
N PRO A 2 -43.40 -64.26 -46.47
CA PRO A 2 -42.42 -63.62 -45.58
C PRO A 2 -43.01 -62.32 -44.93
N PRO A 3 -42.29 -61.51 -44.09
CA PRO A 3 -41.13 -60.72 -44.54
C PRO A 3 -39.94 -60.63 -43.56
N PHE A 4 -38.78 -60.48 -44.18
CA PHE A 4 -37.51 -59.91 -43.72
C PHE A 4 -37.55 -59.11 -42.39
N SER A 5 -36.79 -59.55 -41.39
CA SER A 5 -36.45 -58.69 -40.25
C SER A 5 -34.99 -58.24 -40.38
N SER A 6 -34.86 -56.99 -40.80
CA SER A 6 -33.64 -56.21 -40.97
C SER A 6 -32.69 -56.33 -39.78
N ALA A 7 -31.41 -56.62 -40.03
CA ALA A 7 -30.36 -56.47 -39.02
C ALA A 7 -30.27 -54.99 -38.61
N ALA A 8 -30.66 -54.66 -37.38
CA ALA A 8 -30.49 -53.34 -36.81
C ALA A 8 -29.05 -53.19 -36.34
N ALA A 9 -28.30 -52.27 -36.96
CA ALA A 9 -26.96 -51.90 -36.53
C ALA A 9 -27.02 -51.28 -35.12
N HIS A 10 -26.56 -52.00 -34.11
CA HIS A 10 -26.36 -51.42 -32.77
C HIS A 10 -25.11 -50.52 -32.79
N ARG A 11 -25.35 -49.21 -32.91
CA ARG A 11 -24.31 -48.19 -32.70
C ARG A 11 -23.77 -48.32 -31.27
N PRO A 12 -22.44 -48.40 -31.06
CA PRO A 12 -21.90 -48.34 -29.72
C PRO A 12 -22.15 -46.95 -29.13
N SER A 13 -22.52 -46.91 -27.85
CA SER A 13 -22.75 -45.71 -27.06
C SER A 13 -21.51 -44.80 -27.09
N PRO A 14 -21.65 -43.47 -27.18
CA PRO A 14 -20.49 -42.59 -27.16
C PRO A 14 -19.75 -42.78 -25.84
N LEU A 15 -18.44 -43.04 -25.92
CA LEU A 15 -17.56 -43.12 -24.77
C LEU A 15 -17.74 -41.85 -23.93
N ARG A 16 -18.31 -41.98 -22.73
CA ARG A 16 -18.50 -40.86 -21.82
C ARG A 16 -17.13 -40.38 -21.39
N ARG A 17 -16.65 -39.29 -21.99
CA ARG A 17 -15.35 -38.69 -21.69
C ARG A 17 -15.31 -38.34 -20.20
N ARG A 18 -14.41 -39.02 -19.47
CA ARG A 18 -14.20 -38.80 -18.04
C ARG A 18 -13.69 -37.36 -17.88
N ARG A 19 -14.51 -36.51 -17.26
CA ARG A 19 -14.18 -35.10 -17.02
C ARG A 19 -13.15 -35.05 -15.90
N THR A 20 -11.87 -35.03 -16.26
CA THR A 20 -10.78 -34.71 -15.34
C THR A 20 -10.94 -33.25 -14.94
N THR A 21 -11.38 -33.00 -13.71
CA THR A 21 -11.45 -31.64 -13.14
C THR A 21 -10.05 -31.16 -12.78
N SER A 22 -9.13 -31.13 -13.73
CA SER A 22 -7.92 -30.33 -13.61
C SER A 22 -8.26 -28.95 -14.16
N THR A 23 -8.84 -28.10 -13.31
CA THR A 23 -8.88 -26.67 -13.61
C THR A 23 -7.44 -26.22 -13.90
N PRO A 24 -7.17 -25.62 -15.07
CA PRO A 24 -5.83 -25.14 -15.38
C PRO A 24 -5.40 -24.11 -14.34
N PRO A 25 -4.09 -24.03 -13.99
CA PRO A 25 -3.62 -23.09 -13.00
C PRO A 25 -3.96 -21.67 -13.50
N ARG A 26 -4.85 -20.99 -12.80
CA ARG A 26 -5.26 -19.64 -13.18
C ARG A 26 -4.06 -18.73 -13.02
N LYS A 27 -3.67 -18.04 -14.09
CA LYS A 27 -2.59 -17.03 -14.09
C LYS A 27 -2.82 -15.92 -13.04
N TRP A 28 -4.08 -15.69 -12.68
CA TRP A 28 -4.49 -14.65 -11.73
C TRP A 28 -5.51 -15.22 -10.73
N ARG A 29 -5.38 -14.81 -9.46
CA ARG A 29 -6.26 -15.26 -8.37
C ARG A 29 -7.57 -14.47 -8.38
N SER A 30 -8.66 -15.06 -7.88
CA SER A 30 -9.94 -14.34 -7.76
C SER A 30 -9.80 -13.19 -6.75
N MET A 31 -10.57 -12.11 -6.91
CA MET A 31 -10.62 -11.06 -5.90
C MET A 31 -11.00 -11.61 -4.51
N GLU A 32 -11.87 -12.62 -4.46
CA GLU A 32 -12.21 -13.34 -3.22
C GLU A 32 -11.01 -14.08 -2.63
N ASP A 33 -10.26 -14.80 -3.46
CA ASP A 33 -9.05 -15.51 -3.04
C ASP A 33 -7.97 -14.53 -2.56
N VAL A 34 -7.85 -13.38 -3.23
CA VAL A 34 -6.93 -12.31 -2.85
C VAL A 34 -7.33 -11.78 -1.48
N MET A 35 -8.56 -11.32 -1.27
CA MET A 35 -9.02 -10.81 0.03
C MET A 35 -8.95 -11.85 1.16
N ARG A 36 -9.12 -13.14 0.84
CA ARG A 36 -9.00 -14.25 1.81
C ARG A 36 -7.56 -14.52 2.27
N SER A 37 -6.56 -14.11 1.50
CA SER A 37 -5.15 -14.53 1.72
C SER A 37 -4.14 -13.40 1.75
N SER A 38 -4.48 -12.22 1.25
CA SER A 38 -3.71 -11.02 1.49
C SER A 38 -3.84 -10.64 2.96
N LYS A 39 -2.71 -10.36 3.61
CA LYS A 39 -2.74 -9.73 4.93
C LYS A 39 -3.30 -8.31 4.76
N TYR A 40 -4.26 -7.93 5.60
CA TYR A 40 -4.69 -6.54 5.68
C TYR A 40 -3.50 -5.70 6.16
N ALA A 41 -3.03 -4.78 5.34
CA ALA A 41 -2.05 -3.79 5.74
C ALA A 41 -2.80 -2.68 6.47
N VAL A 42 -2.91 -2.82 7.80
CA VAL A 42 -3.26 -1.67 8.64
C VAL A 42 -1.96 -0.88 8.80
N ALA A 43 -1.88 0.29 8.16
CA ALA A 43 -0.84 1.25 8.49
C ALA A 43 -1.24 1.87 9.83
N GLU A 44 -0.57 1.45 10.91
CA GLU A 44 -0.69 2.09 12.22
C GLU A 44 -0.33 3.57 12.07
N HIS A 45 -1.13 4.47 12.65
CA HIS A 45 -1.03 5.93 12.45
C HIS A 45 0.16 6.59 13.21
N ASP A 46 1.06 5.81 13.80
CA ASP A 46 2.00 6.28 14.83
C ASP A 46 3.35 6.79 14.29
N ASP A 47 3.56 6.75 12.97
CA ASP A 47 4.81 7.19 12.36
C ASP A 47 4.89 8.72 12.17
N TYR A 48 3.75 9.39 11.98
CA TYR A 48 3.71 10.86 11.84
C TYR A 48 3.85 11.60 13.19
N SER A 49 3.52 10.94 14.30
CA SER A 49 3.59 11.48 15.67
C SER A 49 5.02 11.57 16.22
N ARG A 50 6.01 10.99 15.52
CA ARG A 50 7.42 10.97 15.95
C ARG A 50 8.23 12.19 15.51
N ALA A 51 7.62 13.11 14.77
CA ALA A 51 8.32 14.31 14.30
C ALA A 51 8.61 15.26 15.48
N VAL A 52 9.89 15.60 15.65
CA VAL A 52 10.35 16.53 16.70
C VAL A 52 10.77 17.86 16.09
N CYS A 53 10.54 18.94 16.83
CA CYS A 53 11.02 20.25 16.44
C CYS A 53 12.54 20.32 16.60
N LYS A 54 13.29 20.47 15.49
CA LYS A 54 14.76 20.59 15.53
C LYS A 54 15.27 21.81 16.32
N ARG A 55 14.42 22.80 16.59
CA ARG A 55 14.79 24.02 17.34
C ARG A 55 14.72 23.85 18.85
N CYS A 56 13.65 23.24 19.36
CA CYS A 56 13.44 23.07 20.81
C CYS A 56 13.66 21.63 21.29
N GLY A 57 13.79 20.67 20.37
CA GLY A 57 13.98 19.25 20.65
C GLY A 57 12.71 18.52 21.11
N SER A 58 11.56 19.20 21.18
CA SER A 58 10.30 18.63 21.63
C SER A 58 9.38 18.22 20.47
N GLY A 59 8.64 17.13 20.66
CA GLY A 59 7.52 16.71 19.82
C GLY A 59 6.15 17.18 20.33
N ASP A 60 6.10 17.98 21.40
CA ASP A 60 4.86 18.56 21.91
C ASP A 60 4.22 19.46 20.85
N ARG A 61 2.88 19.56 20.79
CA ARG A 61 2.16 20.41 19.81
C ARG A 61 2.51 20.07 18.35
N ASP A 62 2.38 18.80 18.02
CA ASP A 62 2.51 18.26 16.67
C ASP A 62 1.57 18.95 15.66
N GLU A 63 0.39 19.39 16.10
CA GLU A 63 -0.56 20.19 15.32
C GLU A 63 0.02 21.51 14.79
N GLU A 64 1.02 22.07 15.46
CA GLU A 64 1.70 23.31 15.09
C GLU A 64 3.11 23.07 14.52
N LEU A 65 3.47 21.81 14.27
CA LEU A 65 4.75 21.41 13.70
C LEU A 65 4.69 21.44 12.16
N LEU A 66 5.51 22.28 11.55
CA LEU A 66 5.66 22.36 10.10
C LEU A 66 6.87 21.54 9.64
N LEU A 67 6.73 20.79 8.56
CA LEU A 67 7.81 20.06 7.92
C LEU A 67 8.42 20.90 6.80
N CYS A 68 9.75 20.92 6.72
CA CYS A 68 10.48 21.61 5.66
C CYS A 68 10.68 20.67 4.46
N ASP A 69 10.16 21.04 3.28
CA ASP A 69 10.23 20.21 2.06
C ASP A 69 11.65 20.01 1.50
N ARG A 70 12.66 20.67 2.08
CA ARG A 70 14.06 20.58 1.65
C ARG A 70 14.91 19.67 2.52
N CYS A 71 14.66 19.64 3.82
CA CYS A 71 15.51 18.92 4.79
C CYS A 71 14.73 17.94 5.67
N ASP A 72 13.44 17.77 5.38
CA ASP A 72 12.49 16.90 6.09
C ASP A 72 12.45 17.12 7.62
N GLY A 73 12.96 18.27 8.08
CA GLY A 73 12.99 18.64 9.49
C GLY A 73 11.67 19.25 9.94
N GLY A 74 11.22 18.88 11.14
CA GLY A 74 10.09 19.50 11.82
C GLY A 74 10.47 20.76 12.59
N PHE A 75 9.61 21.78 12.52
CA PHE A 75 9.76 23.04 13.26
C PHE A 75 8.40 23.58 13.68
N HIS A 76 8.24 23.94 14.95
CA HIS A 76 7.03 24.62 15.37
C HIS A 76 6.92 25.99 14.73
N MET A 77 5.70 26.39 14.38
CA MET A 77 5.35 27.73 13.91
C MET A 77 6.00 28.86 14.75
N LEU A 78 6.00 28.71 16.07
CA LEU A 78 6.55 29.68 17.04
C LEU A 78 8.07 29.59 17.25
N CYS A 79 8.67 28.45 16.91
CA CYS A 79 10.12 28.25 17.02
C CYS A 79 10.89 28.85 15.82
N LEU A 80 10.18 29.23 14.78
CA LEU A 80 10.74 29.85 13.58
C LEU A 80 10.99 31.34 13.77
N ARG A 81 11.97 31.87 13.03
CA ARG A 81 12.29 33.30 12.99
C ARG A 81 12.44 33.75 11.53
N PRO A 82 11.54 34.60 11.01
CA PRO A 82 10.35 35.18 11.66
C PRO A 82 9.30 34.11 12.04
N ILE A 83 8.45 34.43 13.03
CA ILE A 83 7.39 33.53 13.49
C ILE A 83 6.38 33.31 12.36
N VAL A 84 5.99 32.06 12.15
CA VAL A 84 4.91 31.70 11.23
C VAL A 84 3.61 31.70 12.02
N VAL A 85 2.61 32.44 11.56
CA VAL A 85 1.31 32.56 12.27
C VAL A 85 0.16 31.83 11.57
N ARG A 86 0.43 31.27 10.38
CA ARG A 86 -0.53 30.54 9.55
C ARG A 86 0.19 29.45 8.78
N ILE A 87 -0.48 28.32 8.58
CA ILE A 87 0.02 27.22 7.77
C ILE A 87 0.25 27.71 6.33
N PRO A 88 1.46 27.57 5.77
CA PRO A 88 1.75 27.94 4.38
C PRO A 88 0.92 27.11 3.39
N ILE A 89 0.53 27.73 2.28
CA ILE A 89 -0.13 27.02 1.17
C ILE A 89 0.94 26.54 0.20
N GLY A 90 0.99 25.24 -0.07
CA GLY A 90 1.96 24.64 -0.98
C GLY A 90 3.32 24.39 -0.32
N SER A 91 4.37 24.33 -1.13
CA SER A 91 5.70 23.94 -0.64
C SER A 91 6.31 25.00 0.27
N TRP A 92 6.81 24.59 1.42
CA TRP A 92 7.43 25.47 2.41
C TRP A 92 8.88 25.09 2.70
N VAL A 93 9.76 26.08 2.55
CA VAL A 93 11.18 25.96 2.88
C VAL A 93 11.56 27.06 3.85
N PHE A 94 12.27 26.67 4.92
CA PHE A 94 12.84 27.61 5.87
C PHE A 94 14.36 27.63 5.75
N ASN A 95 14.94 28.83 5.82
CA ASN A 95 16.39 29.02 5.88
C ASN A 95 16.90 28.68 7.29
N HIS A 96 16.93 27.38 7.60
CA HIS A 96 17.76 26.89 8.68
C HIS A 96 19.19 27.17 8.24
N GLY A 97 19.90 28.04 8.98
CA GLY A 97 21.30 28.36 8.70
C GLY A 97 22.15 27.09 8.58
N PRO A 98 23.42 27.19 8.14
CA PRO A 98 24.25 26.01 7.91
C PRO A 98 24.21 25.11 9.15
N GLU A 99 23.61 23.94 8.99
CA GLU A 99 23.60 22.85 9.96
C GLU A 99 25.09 22.61 10.26
N LEU A 100 25.57 23.04 11.43
CA LEU A 100 26.85 22.58 11.92
C LEU A 100 26.66 21.07 12.06
N GLN A 101 27.20 20.30 11.11
CA GLN A 101 27.34 18.86 11.24
C GLN A 101 28.14 18.63 12.53
N ASN A 102 27.43 18.47 13.63
CA ASN A 102 28.00 17.92 14.85
C ASN A 102 28.32 16.48 14.49
N GLY A 103 29.61 16.28 14.27
CA GLY A 103 30.16 15.14 13.57
C GLY A 103 29.72 13.81 14.15
N ASP A 104 29.68 12.87 13.22
CA ASP A 104 29.83 11.44 13.44
C ASP A 104 30.88 11.20 14.53
N THR A 105 30.43 10.79 15.71
CA THR A 105 31.31 10.21 16.71
C THR A 105 31.78 8.86 16.14
N ASN A 106 33.01 8.82 15.65
CA ASN A 106 33.78 7.58 15.49
C ASN A 106 34.28 7.12 16.86
#